data_AF-A0A7T3ABL8-F1
#
_entry.id   AF-A0A7T3ABL8-F1
#
_cell.length_a   1.000
_cell.length_b   1.000
_cell.length_c   1.000
_cell.angle_alpha   90.00
_cell.angle_beta   90.00
_cell.angle_gamma   90.00
#
_symmetry.space_group_name_H-M   'P 1'
#
loop_
_entity.id
_entity.type
_entity.pdbx_description
1 polymer ?
#
loop_
_entity_poly.entity_id
_entity_poly.type
_entity_poly.pdbx_seq_one_letter_code
_entity_poly.pdbx_strand_id
1 'polypeptide(L)'
;MIHFIAPLGIALVALGGCAQLTQIAPPPAAIADMTTVDERGALAIEVAWRAAGAALEAAVDSGRLTGEAAAKADRIDAQAERFVGMARAAYDAGNAADYASALAQARPLIAELRRLSGAQP
;
A
#
# COMPACT_ATOMS: atom_id res chain seq x y z
N MET A 1 11.07 -58.92 -48.11
CA MET A 1 9.75 -58.29 -47.96
C MET A 1 9.86 -57.23 -46.88
N ILE A 2 9.78 -55.97 -47.30
CA ILE A 2 9.87 -54.77 -46.47
C ILE A 2 8.46 -54.49 -45.92
N HIS A 3 8.32 -54.26 -44.62
CA HIS A 3 7.19 -53.48 -44.07
C HIS A 3 7.75 -52.49 -43.04
N PHE A 4 7.88 -51.25 -43.49
CA PHE A 4 7.93 -50.05 -42.69
C PHE A 4 6.55 -49.85 -42.03
N ILE A 5 6.50 -49.66 -40.71
CA ILE A 5 5.34 -49.04 -40.04
C ILE A 5 5.86 -47.84 -39.26
N ALA A 6 5.47 -46.66 -39.71
CA ALA A 6 5.84 -45.36 -39.19
C ALA A 6 5.10 -45.04 -37.87
N PRO A 7 5.73 -44.32 -36.91
CA PRO A 7 5.01 -43.73 -35.80
C PRO A 7 4.38 -42.41 -36.26
N LEU A 8 3.12 -42.44 -36.66
CA LEU A 8 2.32 -41.25 -36.93
C LEU A 8 1.24 -41.13 -35.84
N GLY A 9 1.37 -40.15 -34.95
CA GLY A 9 0.24 -39.79 -34.09
C GLY A 9 0.54 -39.26 -32.70
N ILE A 10 1.51 -38.35 -32.52
CA ILE A 10 1.48 -37.45 -31.35
C ILE A 10 1.94 -36.06 -31.82
N ALA A 11 1.02 -35.28 -32.37
CA ALA A 11 1.23 -33.87 -32.64
C ALA A 11 -0.12 -33.14 -32.72
N LEU A 12 -0.89 -33.11 -31.62
CA LEU A 12 -2.12 -32.30 -31.58
C LEU A 12 -2.51 -31.82 -30.16
N VAL A 13 -1.53 -31.42 -29.33
CA VAL A 13 -1.82 -30.80 -28.01
C VAL A 13 -0.99 -29.51 -27.78
N ALA A 14 -0.59 -28.82 -28.85
CA ALA A 14 0.25 -27.60 -28.75
C ALA A 14 -0.47 -26.30 -29.14
N LEU A 15 -1.81 -26.29 -29.29
CA LEU A 15 -2.56 -25.10 -29.73
C LEU A 15 -3.61 -24.60 -28.72
N GLY A 16 -3.72 -25.19 -27.53
CA GLY A 16 -4.67 -24.77 -26.50
C GLY A 16 -4.20 -23.61 -25.60
N GLY A 17 -2.91 -23.25 -25.63
CA GLY A 17 -2.32 -22.31 -24.65
C GLY A 17 -2.54 -20.82 -24.95
N CYS A 18 -2.90 -20.44 -26.19
CA CYS A 18 -3.06 -19.02 -26.54
C CYS A 18 -4.47 -18.47 -26.29
N ALA A 19 -5.46 -19.30 -25.97
CA ALA A 19 -6.83 -18.85 -25.71
C ALA A 19 -7.00 -18.18 -24.33
N GLN A 20 -5.98 -18.24 -23.46
CA GLN A 20 -5.95 -17.54 -22.16
C GLN A 20 -5.08 -16.28 -22.17
N LEU A 21 -4.47 -15.92 -23.30
CA LEU A 21 -3.72 -14.67 -23.46
C LEU A 21 -4.60 -13.46 -23.84
N THR A 22 -5.91 -13.65 -23.96
CA THR A 22 -6.89 -12.57 -24.20
C THR A 22 -7.23 -11.76 -22.96
N GLN A 23 -6.71 -12.11 -21.78
CA GLN A 23 -6.52 -11.12 -20.71
C GLN A 23 -5.30 -10.28 -21.04
N ILE A 24 -5.43 -9.44 -22.08
CA ILE A 24 -4.49 -8.38 -22.37
C ILE A 24 -4.44 -7.54 -21.09
N ALA A 25 -3.25 -7.49 -20.47
CA ALA A 25 -2.98 -6.63 -19.33
C ALA A 25 -3.55 -5.23 -19.60
N PRO A 26 -4.02 -4.50 -18.57
CA PRO A 26 -4.59 -3.17 -18.76
C PRO A 26 -3.67 -2.33 -19.65
N PRO A 27 -4.23 -1.50 -20.55
CA PRO A 27 -3.41 -0.69 -21.44
C PRO A 27 -2.39 0.11 -20.61
N PRO A 28 -1.18 0.37 -21.12
CA PRO A 28 -0.12 1.02 -20.34
C PRO A 28 -0.56 2.31 -19.62
N ALA A 29 -1.48 3.08 -20.23
CA ALA A 29 -2.10 4.25 -19.62
C ALA A 29 -2.87 3.92 -18.32
N ALA A 30 -3.66 2.84 -18.30
CA ALA A 30 -4.41 2.43 -17.12
C ALA A 30 -3.49 1.98 -15.96
N ILE A 31 -2.37 1.31 -16.28
CA ILE A 31 -1.35 0.97 -15.28
C ILE A 31 -0.66 2.24 -14.74
N ALA A 32 -0.32 3.19 -15.60
CA ALA A 32 0.29 4.46 -15.20
C ALA A 32 -0.66 5.31 -14.33
N ASP A 33 -1.95 5.35 -14.67
CA ASP A 33 -2.97 6.06 -13.91
C ASP A 33 -3.15 5.45 -12.51
N MET A 34 -3.23 4.12 -12.41
CA MET A 34 -3.29 3.43 -11.12
C MET A 34 -2.05 3.70 -10.27
N THR A 35 -0.87 3.64 -10.88
CA THR A 35 0.41 3.94 -10.21
C THR A 35 0.41 5.35 -9.64
N THR A 36 -0.11 6.34 -10.40
CA THR A 36 -0.23 7.72 -9.96
C THR A 36 -1.22 7.87 -8.79
N VAL A 37 -2.34 7.15 -8.82
CA VAL A 37 -3.32 7.14 -7.72
C VAL A 37 -2.71 6.54 -6.45
N ASP A 38 -1.98 5.44 -6.58
CA ASP A 38 -1.31 4.78 -5.47
C ASP A 38 -0.22 5.69 -4.88
N GLU A 39 0.60 6.37 -5.69
CA GLU A 39 1.56 7.37 -5.18
C GLU A 39 0.89 8.46 -4.35
N ARG A 40 -0.23 8.98 -4.85
CA ARG A 40 -1.01 10.01 -4.14
C ARG A 40 -1.53 9.48 -2.81
N GLY A 41 -1.91 8.21 -2.73
CA GLY A 41 -2.33 7.57 -1.48
C GLY A 41 -1.21 7.53 -0.43
N ALA A 42 0.00 7.15 -0.84
CA ALA A 42 1.17 7.09 0.04
C ALA A 42 1.54 8.50 0.54
N LEU A 43 1.62 9.46 -0.38
CA LEU A 43 1.92 10.85 -0.07
C LEU A 43 0.86 11.48 0.84
N ALA A 44 -0.43 11.22 0.59
CA ALA A 44 -1.50 11.75 1.44
C ALA A 44 -1.41 11.25 2.87
N ILE A 45 -1.06 9.97 3.06
CA ILE A 45 -0.85 9.40 4.40
C ILE A 45 0.39 9.96 5.08
N GLU A 46 1.50 10.13 4.36
CA GLU A 46 2.72 10.75 4.89
C GLU A 46 2.47 12.20 5.34
N VAL A 47 1.78 12.99 4.53
CA VAL A 47 1.41 14.37 4.85
C VAL A 47 0.47 14.41 6.06
N ALA A 48 -0.55 13.55 6.08
CA ALA A 48 -1.51 13.50 7.20
C ALA A 48 -0.83 13.11 8.52
N TRP A 49 0.09 12.16 8.50
CA TRP A 49 0.89 11.79 9.66
C TRP A 49 1.76 12.95 10.15
N ARG A 50 2.52 13.59 9.27
CA ARG A 50 3.35 14.75 9.63
C ARG A 50 2.52 15.92 10.19
N ALA A 51 1.36 16.20 9.59
CA ALA A 51 0.45 17.22 10.08
C ALA A 51 -0.10 16.89 11.49
N ALA A 52 -0.41 15.61 11.75
CA ALA A 52 -0.81 15.16 13.08
C ALA A 52 0.34 15.31 14.09
N GLY A 53 1.57 14.96 13.71
CA GLY A 53 2.78 15.14 14.51
C GLY A 53 3.00 16.61 14.92
N ALA A 54 2.94 17.53 13.96
CA ALA A 54 3.06 18.97 14.24
C ALA A 54 1.96 19.48 15.19
N ALA A 55 0.73 18.97 15.06
CA ALA A 55 -0.36 19.32 15.97
C ALA A 55 -0.15 18.75 17.39
N LEU A 56 0.43 17.55 17.51
CA LEU A 56 0.80 16.97 18.81
C LEU A 56 1.90 17.79 19.50
N GLU A 57 2.95 18.16 18.76
CA GLU A 57 4.03 19.00 19.26
C GLU A 57 3.46 20.30 19.83
N ALA A 58 2.62 21.01 19.06
CA ALA A 58 1.94 22.21 19.54
C ALA A 58 1.04 21.97 20.77
N ALA A 59 0.39 20.80 20.85
CA ALA A 59 -0.44 20.43 22.00
C ALA A 59 0.40 20.14 23.26
N VAL A 60 1.58 19.52 23.10
CA VAL A 60 2.54 19.30 24.20
C VAL A 60 3.12 20.61 24.67
N ASP A 61 3.60 21.46 23.75
CA ASP A 61 4.22 22.75 24.06
C ASP A 61 3.26 23.72 24.76
N SER A 62 1.97 23.68 24.39
CA SER A 62 0.93 24.47 25.05
C SER A 62 0.44 23.87 26.38
N GLY A 63 0.95 22.71 26.79
CA GLY A 63 0.51 22.00 27.99
C GLY A 63 -0.88 21.36 27.89
N ARG A 64 -1.49 21.36 26.70
CA ARG A 64 -2.78 20.72 26.43
C ARG A 64 -2.71 19.19 26.39
N LEU A 65 -1.56 18.64 26.02
CA LEU A 65 -1.30 17.21 25.97
C LEU A 65 -0.18 16.86 26.94
N THR A 66 -0.50 16.17 28.03
CA THR A 66 0.46 15.84 29.09
C THR A 66 0.21 14.45 29.67
N GLY A 67 1.15 13.98 30.50
CA GLY A 67 1.01 12.74 31.27
C GLY A 67 0.75 11.51 30.41
N GLU A 68 -0.24 10.70 30.82
CA GLU A 68 -0.59 9.46 30.13
C GLU A 68 -1.05 9.68 28.68
N ALA A 69 -1.72 10.80 28.41
CA ALA A 69 -2.20 11.12 27.05
C ALA A 69 -1.02 11.43 26.11
N ALA A 70 0.00 12.15 26.58
CA ALA A 70 1.22 12.38 25.82
C ALA A 70 2.00 11.08 25.57
N ALA A 71 2.15 10.24 26.61
CA ALA A 71 2.80 8.93 26.47
C ALA A 71 2.02 7.98 25.53
N LYS A 72 0.69 8.09 25.50
CA LYS A 72 -0.14 7.35 24.54
C LYS A 72 0.09 7.86 23.12
N ALA A 73 0.12 9.18 22.93
CA ALA A 73 0.36 9.79 21.61
C ALA A 73 1.71 9.35 21.04
N ASP A 74 2.78 9.37 21.84
CA ASP A 74 4.12 8.93 21.45
C ASP A 74 4.14 7.47 20.95
N ARG A 75 3.50 6.55 21.67
CA ARG A 75 3.39 5.14 21.24
C ARG A 75 2.64 4.98 19.92
N ILE A 76 1.57 5.77 19.73
CA ILE A 76 0.76 5.70 18.51
C ILE A 76 1.53 6.33 17.34
N ASP A 77 2.29 7.39 17.58
CA ASP A 77 3.10 8.07 16.58
C ASP A 77 4.18 7.14 16.03
N ALA A 78 4.93 6.47 16.92
CA ALA A 78 5.91 5.46 16.52
C ALA A 78 5.27 4.29 15.74
N GLN A 79 4.04 3.89 16.07
CA GLN A 79 3.32 2.87 15.30
C GLN A 79 2.88 3.39 13.93
N ALA A 80 2.38 4.62 13.86
CA ALA A 80 1.96 5.27 12.62
C ALA A 80 3.16 5.42 11.67
N GLU A 81 4.29 5.92 12.16
CA GLU A 81 5.53 6.05 11.40
C GLU A 81 5.94 4.73 10.75
N ARG A 82 5.92 3.63 11.52
CA ARG A 82 6.23 2.30 10.99
C ARG A 82 5.32 1.91 9.81
N PHE A 83 4.01 2.11 9.92
CA PHE A 83 3.09 1.75 8.85
C PHE A 83 3.17 2.70 7.65
N VAL A 84 3.40 4.00 7.88
CA VAL A 84 3.67 4.97 6.81
C VAL A 84 4.93 4.56 6.03
N GLY A 85 6.01 4.21 6.74
CA GLY A 85 7.26 3.72 6.15
C GLY A 85 7.07 2.40 5.41
N MET A 86 6.28 1.46 5.96
CA MET A 86 5.93 0.22 5.27
C MET A 86 5.15 0.48 3.98
N ALA A 87 4.20 1.42 3.98
CA ALA A 87 3.46 1.78 2.78
C ALA A 87 4.40 2.34 1.70
N ARG A 88 5.35 3.21 2.07
CA ARG A 88 6.37 3.73 1.14
C ARG A 88 7.23 2.60 0.56
N ALA A 89 7.78 1.76 1.42
CA ALA A 89 8.63 0.64 0.99
C ALA A 89 7.88 -0.38 0.12
N ALA A 90 6.62 -0.68 0.43
CA ALA A 90 5.79 -1.58 -0.36
C ALA A 90 5.43 -0.99 -1.72
N TYR A 91 5.16 0.32 -1.78
CA TYR A 91 4.96 1.04 -3.03
C TYR A 91 6.22 0.98 -3.92
N ASP A 92 7.39 1.33 -3.36
CA ASP A 92 8.67 1.30 -4.08
C ASP A 92 9.02 -0.11 -4.57
N ALA A 93 8.61 -1.15 -3.85
CA ALA A 93 8.78 -2.55 -4.22
C ALA A 93 7.69 -3.11 -5.17
N GLY A 94 6.67 -2.32 -5.52
CA GLY A 94 5.52 -2.79 -6.32
C GLY A 94 4.65 -3.85 -5.62
N ASN A 95 4.70 -3.93 -4.28
CA ASN A 95 3.94 -4.89 -3.49
C ASN A 95 2.58 -4.30 -3.06
N ALA A 96 1.57 -4.51 -3.90
CA ALA A 96 0.23 -3.96 -3.71
C ALA A 96 -0.48 -4.45 -2.42
N ALA A 97 -0.24 -5.71 -2.00
CA ALA A 97 -0.90 -6.29 -0.83
C ALA A 97 -0.40 -5.64 0.47
N ASP A 98 0.92 -5.54 0.61
CA ASP A 98 1.53 -4.90 1.78
C ASP A 98 1.28 -3.40 1.78
N TYR A 99 1.25 -2.78 0.59
CA TYR A 99 0.87 -1.37 0.44
C TYR A 99 -0.53 -1.10 1.01
N ALA A 100 -1.54 -1.84 0.55
CA ALA A 100 -2.92 -1.68 1.00
C ALA A 100 -3.07 -1.98 2.51
N SER A 101 -2.40 -3.02 2.99
CA SER A 101 -2.38 -3.41 4.41
C SER A 101 -1.76 -2.33 5.29
N ALA A 102 -0.63 -1.76 4.87
CA ALA A 102 0.06 -0.71 5.61
C ALA A 102 -0.78 0.57 5.65
N LEU A 103 -1.41 0.98 4.55
CA LEU A 103 -2.33 2.12 4.53
C LEU A 103 -3.53 1.91 5.46
N ALA A 104 -4.12 0.71 5.46
CA ALA A 104 -5.26 0.38 6.31
C ALA A 104 -4.90 0.47 7.81
N GLN A 105 -3.66 0.15 8.18
CA GLN A 105 -3.16 0.24 9.54
C GLN A 105 -2.73 1.67 9.93
N ALA A 106 -2.13 2.43 9.02
CA ALA A 106 -1.71 3.81 9.28
C ALA A 106 -2.90 4.76 9.52
N ARG A 107 -3.97 4.64 8.72
CA ARG A 107 -5.15 5.51 8.77
C ARG A 107 -5.78 5.68 10.16
N PRO A 108 -6.17 4.60 10.88
CA PRO A 108 -6.77 4.74 12.20
C PRO A 108 -5.82 5.31 13.25
N LEU A 109 -4.52 5.05 13.14
CA LEU A 109 -3.51 5.61 14.04
C LEU A 109 -3.39 7.13 13.85
N ILE A 110 -3.27 7.59 12.61
CA ILE A 110 -3.22 9.03 12.28
C ILE A 110 -4.51 9.73 12.73
N ALA A 111 -5.68 9.10 12.56
CA ALA A 111 -6.94 9.64 13.06
C ALA A 111 -6.95 9.79 14.59
N GLU A 112 -6.41 8.81 15.32
CA GLU A 112 -6.28 8.89 16.77
C GLU A 112 -5.27 9.96 17.21
N LEU A 113 -4.14 10.13 16.50
CA LEU A 113 -3.19 11.21 16.75
C LEU A 113 -3.85 12.59 16.60
N ARG A 114 -4.64 12.80 15.54
CA ARG A 114 -5.41 14.04 15.35
C ARG A 114 -6.42 14.28 16.46
N ARG A 115 -7.06 13.21 16.96
CA ARG A 115 -7.98 13.30 18.10
C ARG A 115 -7.25 13.71 19.38
N LEU A 116 -6.07 13.14 19.63
CA LEU A 116 -5.25 13.44 20.81
C LEU A 116 -4.66 14.85 20.78
N SER A 117 -4.29 15.37 19.60
CA SER A 117 -3.82 16.75 19.46
C SER A 117 -4.93 17.79 19.61
N GLY A 118 -6.21 17.38 19.55
CA GLY A 118 -7.35 18.29 19.55
C GLY A 118 -7.53 19.02 18.22
N ALA A 119 -6.93 18.52 17.14
CA ALA A 119 -7.18 18.97 15.77
C ALA A 119 -8.50 18.36 15.27
N GLN A 120 -9.63 18.98 15.62
CA GLN A 120 -10.93 18.69 14.99
C GLN A 120 -10.97 19.29 13.55
N PRO A 121 -11.75 18.70 12.62
CA PRO A 121 -11.90 19.23 11.27
C PRO A 121 -12.42 20.67 11.25
#